data_AF-A0A4P6JJW9-F1
#
_entry.id   AF-A0A4P6JJW9-F1
#
_cell.length_a   1.000
_cell.length_b   1.000
_cell.length_c   1.000
_cell.angle_alpha   90.00
_cell.angle_beta   90.00
_cell.angle_gamma   90.00
#
_symmetry.space_group_name_H-M   'P 1'
#
loop_
_entity.id
_entity.type
_entity.pdbx_description
1 polymer ?
#
loop_
_entity_poly.entity_id
_entity_poly.type
_entity_poly.pdbx_seq_one_letter_code
_entity_poly.pdbx_strand_id
1 'polypeptide(L)'
;MLHSFEKGLSVITRLHDHMKLEKIITDTQEVASRLYAPEVLGPWDPSALMADMVGEAGTLAHSVLTVEGIAAAPPETAHIELDITRLLFMLVNLSNYYHIDLAHAWKEMIQEGYANLAMLENNGAGMENE
;
A
#
# COMPACT_ATOMS: atom_id res chain seq x y z
N MET A 1 -1.93 25.80 26.13
CA MET A 1 -2.21 26.36 24.79
C MET A 1 -1.38 25.71 23.70
N LEU A 2 -0.06 25.50 23.87
CA LEU A 2 0.78 24.77 22.90
C LEU A 2 0.30 23.31 22.63
N HIS A 3 -0.13 22.61 23.68
CA HIS A 3 -0.54 21.20 23.59
C HIS A 3 -1.85 20.95 22.80
N SER A 4 -2.75 21.94 22.69
CA SER A 4 -3.95 21.81 21.85
C SER A 4 -3.68 22.14 20.38
N PHE A 5 -2.64 22.92 20.12
CA PHE A 5 -2.22 23.30 18.77
C PHE A 5 -1.49 22.15 18.06
N GLU A 6 -0.62 21.43 18.77
CA GLU A 6 0.04 20.21 18.28
C GLU A 6 -0.96 19.09 17.98
N LYS A 7 -1.98 18.90 18.85
CA LYS A 7 -3.08 17.97 18.57
C LYS A 7 -3.85 18.37 17.30
N GLY A 8 -4.15 19.67 17.13
CA GLY A 8 -4.80 20.21 15.93
C GLY A 8 -4.03 19.95 14.65
N LEU A 9 -2.71 20.23 14.64
CA LEU A 9 -1.83 19.91 13.51
C LEU A 9 -1.78 18.41 13.21
N SER A 10 -1.66 17.57 14.24
CA SER A 10 -1.65 16.11 14.05
C SER A 10 -2.95 15.55 13.47
N VAL A 11 -4.09 16.20 13.73
CA VAL A 11 -5.40 15.84 13.17
C VAL A 11 -5.50 16.32 11.73
N ILE A 12 -5.05 17.55 11.43
CA ILE A 12 -5.06 18.10 10.06
C ILE A 12 -4.14 17.30 9.14
N THR A 13 -2.92 16.94 9.57
CA THR A 13 -2.00 16.11 8.77
C THR A 13 -2.59 14.72 8.53
N ARG A 14 -3.18 14.09 9.56
CA ARG A 14 -3.86 12.79 9.40
C ARG A 14 -5.04 12.86 8.43
N LEU A 15 -5.88 13.89 8.53
CA LEU A 15 -7.00 14.10 7.60
C LEU A 15 -6.51 14.34 6.16
N HIS A 16 -5.43 15.11 5.99
CA HIS A 16 -4.85 15.37 4.68
C HIS A 16 -4.24 14.12 4.04
N ASP A 17 -3.57 13.27 4.81
CA ASP A 17 -3.00 12.02 4.30
C ASP A 17 -4.10 10.99 3.99
N HIS A 18 -5.21 11.00 4.74
CA HIS A 18 -6.41 10.23 4.40
C HIS A 18 -6.99 10.66 3.04
N MET A 19 -7.13 11.97 2.82
CA MET A 19 -7.61 12.48 1.53
C MET A 19 -6.69 12.09 0.36
N LYS A 20 -5.39 11.89 0.59
CA LYS A 20 -4.46 11.41 -0.44
C LYS A 20 -4.64 9.93 -0.77
N LEU A 21 -4.78 9.07 0.24
CA LEU A 21 -4.97 7.63 0.02
C LEU A 21 -6.32 7.34 -0.64
N GLU A 22 -7.39 7.95 -0.14
CA GLU A 22 -8.73 7.83 -0.74
C GLU A 22 -8.72 8.30 -2.19
N LYS A 23 -8.02 9.41 -2.48
CA LYS A 23 -7.85 9.90 -3.85
C LYS A 23 -7.09 8.91 -4.72
N ILE A 24 -5.98 8.34 -4.26
CA ILE A 24 -5.20 7.35 -5.03
C ILE A 24 -6.06 6.12 -5.35
N ILE A 25 -6.81 5.61 -4.37
CA ILE A 25 -7.71 4.47 -4.56
C ILE A 25 -8.79 4.83 -5.59
N THR A 26 -9.41 6.01 -5.45
CA THR A 26 -10.47 6.49 -6.36
C THR A 26 -9.95 6.69 -7.78
N ASP A 27 -8.81 7.36 -7.96
CA ASP A 27 -8.19 7.58 -9.27
C ASP A 27 -7.84 6.23 -9.92
N THR A 28 -7.33 5.27 -9.13
CA THR A 28 -6.99 3.92 -9.60
C THR A 28 -8.23 3.14 -10.03
N GLN A 29 -9.30 3.21 -9.23
CA GLN A 29 -10.61 2.63 -9.55
C GLN A 29 -11.16 3.20 -10.85
N GLU A 30 -11.06 4.51 -11.05
CA GLU A 30 -11.51 5.16 -12.28
C GLU A 30 -10.72 4.66 -13.49
N VAL A 31 -9.38 4.65 -13.41
CA VAL A 31 -8.52 4.16 -14.49
C VAL A 31 -8.83 2.69 -14.81
N ALA A 32 -8.94 1.84 -13.78
CA ALA A 32 -9.24 0.43 -13.97
C ALA A 32 -10.62 0.19 -14.59
N SER A 33 -11.64 0.94 -14.16
CA SER A 33 -12.99 0.82 -14.73
C SER A 33 -13.02 1.12 -16.23
N ARG A 34 -12.16 2.05 -16.69
CA ARG A 34 -12.03 2.41 -18.10
C ARG A 34 -11.19 1.41 -18.88
N LEU A 35 -10.08 0.93 -18.30
CA LEU A 35 -9.19 -0.05 -18.94
C LEU A 35 -9.86 -1.42 -19.11
N TYR A 36 -10.62 -1.86 -18.09
CA TYR A 36 -11.29 -3.16 -18.08
C TYR A 36 -12.76 -3.08 -18.45
N ALA A 37 -13.17 -1.98 -19.08
CA ALA A 37 -14.45 -1.91 -19.76
C ALA A 37 -14.52 -3.01 -20.84
N PRO A 38 -15.71 -3.61 -21.07
CA PRO A 38 -15.92 -4.67 -22.07
C PRO A 38 -15.36 -4.33 -23.46
N GLU A 39 -15.36 -3.06 -23.83
CA GLU A 39 -14.94 -2.56 -25.13
C GLU A 39 -13.41 -2.34 -25.25
N VAL A 40 -12.67 -2.43 -24.15
CA VAL A 40 -11.22 -2.13 -24.11
C VAL A 40 -10.41 -3.40 -23.87
N LEU A 41 -10.42 -3.94 -22.65
CA LEU A 41 -9.75 -5.21 -22.31
C LEU A 41 -10.70 -6.31 -21.84
N GLY A 42 -11.95 -5.97 -21.49
CA GLY A 42 -12.88 -6.91 -20.88
C GLY A 42 -12.75 -7.02 -19.35
N PRO A 43 -13.76 -7.60 -18.68
CA PRO A 43 -13.76 -7.75 -17.23
C PRO A 43 -12.66 -8.69 -16.75
N TRP A 44 -12.08 -8.37 -15.60
CA TRP A 44 -11.07 -9.21 -14.97
C TRP A 44 -11.67 -10.37 -14.18
N ASP A 45 -11.17 -11.57 -14.49
CA ASP A 45 -11.33 -12.75 -13.64
C ASP A 45 -10.40 -12.61 -12.41
N PRO A 46 -10.92 -12.72 -11.18
CA PRO A 46 -10.11 -12.56 -9.97
C PRO A 46 -8.95 -13.55 -9.87
N SER A 47 -9.08 -14.76 -10.42
CA SER A 47 -7.96 -15.72 -10.46
C SER A 47 -6.85 -15.24 -11.39
N ALA A 48 -7.19 -14.68 -12.55
CA ALA A 48 -6.21 -14.08 -13.46
C ALA A 48 -5.52 -12.87 -12.80
N LEU A 49 -6.27 -11.99 -12.14
CA LEU A 49 -5.71 -10.85 -11.39
C LEU A 49 -4.74 -11.31 -10.29
N MET A 50 -5.10 -12.34 -9.53
CA MET A 50 -4.21 -12.89 -8.50
C MET A 50 -2.93 -13.46 -9.11
N ALA A 51 -3.03 -14.18 -10.25
CA ALA A 51 -1.86 -14.72 -10.94
C ALA A 51 -0.92 -13.62 -11.44
N ASP A 52 -1.47 -12.57 -12.06
CA ASP A 52 -0.70 -11.41 -12.53
C ASP A 52 -0.02 -10.69 -11.35
N MET A 53 -0.71 -10.55 -10.22
CA MET A 53 -0.14 -9.95 -9.01
C MET A 53 1.04 -10.76 -8.46
N VAL A 54 0.97 -12.09 -8.49
CA VAL A 54 2.12 -12.94 -8.14
C VAL A 54 3.28 -12.74 -9.11
N GLY A 55 3.00 -12.57 -10.40
CA GLY A 55 4.01 -12.25 -11.42
C GLY A 55 4.71 -10.91 -11.16
N GLU A 56 3.97 -9.86 -10.85
CA GLU A 56 4.53 -8.56 -10.50
C GLU A 56 5.31 -8.60 -9.18
N ALA A 57 4.87 -9.41 -8.21
CA ALA A 57 5.62 -9.61 -6.96
C ALA A 57 6.97 -10.29 -7.21
N GLY A 58 7.01 -11.27 -8.12
CA GLY A 58 8.25 -11.89 -8.58
C GLY A 58 9.17 -10.91 -9.32
N THR A 59 8.58 -10.02 -10.12
CA THR A 59 9.32 -8.95 -10.82
C THR A 59 9.92 -7.96 -9.83
N LEU A 60 9.14 -7.50 -8.85
CA LEU A 60 9.65 -6.65 -7.77
C LEU A 60 10.79 -7.32 -7.01
N ALA A 61 10.64 -8.61 -6.65
CA ALA A 61 11.69 -9.36 -5.99
C ALA A 61 12.97 -9.41 -6.83
N HIS A 62 12.85 -9.64 -8.14
CA HIS A 62 13.99 -9.62 -9.05
C HIS A 62 14.64 -8.23 -9.14
N SER A 63 13.85 -7.15 -9.25
CA SER A 63 14.33 -5.78 -9.25
C SER A 63 15.11 -5.44 -7.97
N VAL A 64 14.60 -5.83 -6.79
CA VAL A 64 15.30 -5.65 -5.51
C VAL A 64 16.62 -6.42 -5.51
N LEU A 65 16.61 -7.71 -5.86
CA LEU A 65 17.83 -8.52 -5.91
C LEU A 65 18.86 -7.98 -6.91
N THR A 66 18.41 -7.33 -7.98
CA THR A 66 19.28 -6.68 -8.97
C THR A 66 19.94 -5.44 -8.37
N VAL A 67 19.17 -4.58 -7.71
CA VAL A 67 19.71 -3.38 -7.03
C VAL A 67 20.68 -3.73 -5.91
N GLU A 68 20.41 -4.81 -5.17
CA GLU A 68 21.29 -5.33 -4.11
C GLU A 68 22.51 -6.09 -4.66
N GLY A 69 22.66 -6.23 -5.99
CA GLY A 69 23.81 -6.88 -6.63
C GLY A 69 23.83 -8.42 -6.49
N ILE A 70 22.70 -9.04 -6.15
CA ILE A 70 22.56 -10.48 -5.98
C ILE A 70 22.19 -11.15 -7.32
N ALA A 71 21.28 -10.54 -8.08
CA ALA A 71 20.90 -11.02 -9.39
C ALA A 71 21.93 -10.59 -10.46
N ALA A 72 22.25 -11.48 -11.39
CA ALA A 72 23.13 -11.20 -12.51
C ALA A 72 22.39 -10.44 -13.62
N ALA A 73 21.94 -9.22 -13.31
CA ALA A 73 21.29 -8.29 -14.22
C ALA A 73 21.84 -6.87 -14.02
N PRO A 74 21.82 -6.02 -15.06
CA PRO A 74 22.24 -4.62 -14.92
C PRO A 74 21.28 -3.82 -14.02
N PRO A 75 21.76 -2.96 -13.10
CA PRO A 75 20.89 -2.15 -12.23
C PRO A 75 19.86 -1.30 -12.98
N GLU A 76 20.16 -0.84 -14.19
CA GLU A 76 19.25 -0.08 -15.04
C GLU A 76 18.00 -0.84 -15.48
N THR A 77 17.99 -2.18 -15.37
CA THR A 77 16.81 -2.99 -15.67
C THR A 77 15.86 -3.14 -14.48
N ALA A 78 16.27 -2.68 -13.29
CA ALA A 78 15.42 -2.71 -12.10
C ALA A 78 14.52 -1.47 -12.05
N HIS A 79 13.23 -1.70 -11.85
CA HIS A 79 12.22 -0.64 -11.84
C HIS A 79 11.35 -0.71 -10.58
N ILE A 80 11.99 -0.72 -9.41
CA ILE A 80 11.33 -0.92 -8.10
C ILE A 80 10.09 -0.03 -7.91
N GLU A 81 10.17 1.25 -8.24
CA GLU A 81 9.04 2.18 -8.12
C GLU A 81 7.84 1.75 -8.96
N LEU A 82 8.09 1.35 -10.21
CA LEU A 82 7.05 0.89 -11.13
C LEU A 82 6.47 -0.44 -10.65
N ASP A 83 7.30 -1.37 -10.23
CA ASP A 83 6.88 -2.70 -9.79
C ASP A 83 6.01 -2.61 -8.52
N ILE A 84 6.37 -1.75 -7.56
CA ILE A 84 5.54 -1.45 -6.38
C ILE A 84 4.20 -0.83 -6.81
N THR A 85 4.23 0.12 -7.76
CA THR A 85 3.02 0.79 -8.22
C THR A 85 2.07 -0.17 -8.94
N ARG A 86 2.58 -1.13 -9.70
CA ARG A 86 1.77 -2.19 -10.34
C ARG A 86 1.10 -3.09 -9.32
N LEU A 87 1.82 -3.49 -8.26
CA LEU A 87 1.24 -4.25 -7.16
C LEU A 87 0.13 -3.47 -6.45
N LEU A 88 0.35 -2.18 -6.17
CA LEU A 88 -0.68 -1.33 -5.57
C LEU A 88 -1.92 -1.22 -6.48
N PHE A 89 -1.73 -1.04 -7.78
CA PHE A 89 -2.81 -1.04 -8.76
C PHE A 89 -3.63 -2.33 -8.71
N MET A 90 -2.95 -3.49 -8.69
CA MET A 90 -3.62 -4.79 -8.63
C MET A 90 -4.35 -5.02 -7.30
N LEU A 91 -3.79 -4.61 -6.17
CA LEU A 91 -4.44 -4.70 -4.86
C LEU A 91 -5.72 -3.86 -4.79
N VAL A 92 -5.71 -2.65 -5.33
CA VAL A 92 -6.91 -1.81 -5.43
C VAL A 92 -7.98 -2.53 -6.26
N ASN A 93 -7.61 -3.11 -7.40
CA ASN A 93 -8.56 -3.84 -8.23
C ASN A 93 -9.13 -5.09 -7.57
N LEU A 94 -8.30 -5.82 -6.82
CA LEU A 94 -8.74 -6.98 -6.08
C LEU A 94 -9.70 -6.57 -4.95
N SER A 95 -9.41 -5.47 -4.25
CA SER A 95 -10.33 -4.93 -3.25
C SER A 95 -11.68 -4.54 -3.85
N ASN A 96 -11.70 -3.98 -5.07
CA ASN A 96 -12.93 -3.63 -5.75
C ASN A 96 -13.77 -4.87 -6.07
N TYR A 97 -13.12 -5.91 -6.59
CA TYR A 97 -13.77 -7.18 -6.92
C TYR A 97 -14.45 -7.81 -5.70
N TYR A 98 -13.78 -7.78 -4.54
CA TYR A 98 -14.32 -8.33 -3.29
C TYR A 98 -15.13 -7.32 -2.46
N HIS A 99 -15.39 -6.12 -2.99
CA HIS A 99 -16.12 -5.04 -2.30
C HIS A 99 -15.52 -4.66 -0.95
N ILE A 100 -14.19 -4.63 -0.86
CA ILE A 100 -13.43 -4.23 0.33
C ILE A 100 -13.21 -2.72 0.30
N ASP A 101 -13.57 -2.05 1.40
CA ASP A 101 -13.16 -0.66 1.63
C ASP A 101 -11.67 -0.63 2.03
N LEU A 102 -10.81 -0.51 1.02
CA LEU A 102 -9.36 -0.57 1.22
C LEU A 102 -8.83 0.62 2.03
N ALA A 103 -9.45 1.80 1.92
CA ALA A 103 -9.03 2.98 2.69
C ALA A 103 -9.31 2.77 4.19
N HIS A 104 -10.48 2.22 4.51
CA HIS A 104 -10.83 1.85 5.86
C HIS A 104 -9.94 0.73 6.40
N ALA A 105 -9.75 -0.37 5.65
CA ALA A 105 -8.92 -1.49 6.06
C ALA A 105 -7.46 -1.07 6.33
N TRP A 106 -6.90 -0.20 5.47
CA TRP A 106 -5.57 0.35 5.68
C TRP A 106 -5.47 1.15 6.98
N LYS A 107 -6.49 1.96 7.27
CA LYS A 107 -6.54 2.75 8.50
C LYS A 107 -6.58 1.87 9.75
N GLU A 108 -7.39 0.82 9.75
CA GLU A 108 -7.46 -0.13 10.87
C GLU A 108 -6.09 -0.78 11.11
N MET A 109 -5.43 -1.26 10.05
CA MET A 109 -4.10 -1.86 10.15
C MET A 109 -3.04 -0.89 10.74
N ILE A 110 -3.06 0.38 10.31
CA ILE A 110 -2.14 1.39 10.87
C ILE A 110 -2.44 1.67 12.36
N GLN A 111 -3.71 1.71 12.75
CA GLN A 111 -4.10 1.90 14.14
C GLN A 111 -3.64 0.73 15.03
N GLU A 112 -3.80 -0.50 14.55
CA GLU A 112 -3.26 -1.69 15.20
C GLU A 112 -1.74 -1.62 15.34
N GLY A 113 -1.05 -1.19 14.27
CA GLY A 113 0.40 -0.97 14.29
C GLY A 113 0.85 0.01 15.39
N TYR A 114 0.17 1.15 15.52
CA TYR A 114 0.47 2.11 16.58
C TYR A 114 0.16 1.56 17.98
N ALA A 115 -0.91 0.79 18.15
CA ALA A 115 -1.22 0.15 19.42
C ALA A 115 -0.11 -0.84 19.82
N ASN A 116 0.36 -1.65 18.88
CA ASN A 116 1.45 -2.61 19.10
C ASN A 116 2.77 -1.91 19.45
N LEU A 117 3.12 -0.82 18.75
CA LEU A 117 4.30 -0.03 19.07
C LEU A 117 4.24 0.53 20.50
N ALA A 118 3.10 1.12 20.89
CA ALA A 118 2.93 1.65 22.25
C ALA A 118 3.05 0.56 23.33
N MET A 119 2.57 -0.66 23.06
CA MET A 119 2.75 -1.79 23.98
C MET A 119 4.23 -2.17 24.12
N LEU A 120 4.97 -2.24 23.02
CA LEU A 120 6.40 -2.57 23.04
C LEU A 120 7.23 -1.52 23.78
N GLU A 121 6.94 -0.23 23.58
CA GLU A 121 7.62 0.88 24.26
C GLU A 121 7.36 0.86 25.78
N ASN A 122 6.11 0.62 26.19
CA ASN A 122 5.75 0.53 27.61
C ASN A 122 6.36 -0.71 28.30
N ASN A 123 6.50 -1.81 27.59
CA ASN A 123 7.12 -3.03 28.11
C ASN A 123 8.66 -2.95 28.11
N GLY A 124 9.27 -2.20 27.19
CA GLY A 124 10.71 -1.92 27.18
C GLY A 124 11.14 -0.98 28.31
N ALA A 125 10.34 0.05 28.61
CA ALA A 125 10.60 0.98 29.72
C ALA A 125 10.48 0.34 31.11
N GLY A 126 9.82 -0.82 31.22
CA GLY A 126 9.71 -1.60 32.46
C GLY A 126 10.96 -2.42 32.81
N MET A 127 11.85 -2.69 31.85
CA MET A 127 13.06 -3.50 32.07
C MET A 127 14.33 -2.69 32.36
N GLU A 128 14.29 -1.35 32.25
CA GLU A 128 15.42 -0.48 32.61
C GLU A 128 15.39 -0.02 34.08
N ASN A 129 14.38 -0.42 34.85
CA ASN A 129 14.17 0.00 36.25
C ASN A 129 14.23 -1.16 37.27
N GLU A 130 14.71 -2.35 36.88
CA GLU A 130 15.02 -3.48 37.78
C GLU A 130 16.54 -3.72 37.85
#